data_AF-A0A4Q5C958-F1
#
_entry.id   AF-A0A4Q5C958-F1
#
_cell.length_a   1.000
_cell.length_b   1.000
_cell.length_c   1.000
_cell.angle_alpha   90.00
_cell.angle_beta   90.00
_cell.angle_gamma   90.00
#
_symmetry.space_group_name_H-M   'P 1'
#
loop_
_entity.id
_entity.type
_entity.pdbx_description
1 polymer ?
#
loop_
_entity_poly.entity_id
_entity_poly.type
_entity_poly.pdbx_seq_one_letter_code
_entity_poly.pdbx_strand_id
1 'polypeptide(L)'
;MAGLSMQIEWKTRLCQVGEKLGYFHAWEHYSKPLEASPLIGGAPAGVFSKMFAVVEFSDGVRRVDPSEIVFCDEENEILSEMEKMRK
;
A
#
# COMPACT_ATOMS: atom_id res chain seq x y z
N MET A 1 28.40 -23.01 -23.75
CA MET A 1 27.98 -22.54 -22.41
C MET A 1 26.58 -21.99 -22.55
N ALA A 2 25.55 -22.76 -22.21
CA ALA A 2 24.18 -22.23 -22.19
C ALA A 2 24.07 -21.29 -20.97
N GLY A 3 23.88 -20.00 -21.22
CA GLY A 3 23.68 -19.02 -20.16
C GLY A 3 22.31 -19.24 -19.52
N LEU A 4 22.26 -19.25 -18.19
CA LEU A 4 20.99 -19.25 -17.45
C LEU A 4 20.34 -17.88 -17.62
N SER A 5 19.20 -17.81 -18.30
CA SER A 5 18.35 -16.62 -18.33
C SER A 5 17.39 -16.68 -17.15
N MET A 6 17.46 -15.70 -16.24
CA MET A 6 16.54 -15.58 -15.10
C MET A 6 15.69 -14.34 -15.30
N GLN A 7 14.37 -14.50 -15.26
CA GLN A 7 13.40 -13.39 -15.32
C GLN A 7 12.83 -13.17 -13.92
N ILE A 8 12.94 -11.93 -13.42
CA ILE A 8 12.36 -11.51 -12.14
C ILE A 8 11.06 -10.79 -12.46
N GLU A 9 9.94 -11.36 -12.02
CA GLU A 9 8.63 -10.73 -12.12
C GLU A 9 8.19 -10.23 -10.73
N TRP A 10 7.82 -8.96 -10.67
CA TRP A 10 7.24 -8.37 -9.47
C TRP A 10 5.74 -8.62 -9.49
N LYS A 11 5.28 -9.58 -8.69
CA LYS A 11 3.85 -9.90 -8.61
C LYS A 11 3.11 -8.77 -7.87
N THR A 12 2.15 -8.15 -8.54
CA THR A 12 1.20 -7.22 -7.91
C THR A 12 0.00 -7.99 -7.35
N ARG A 13 -0.66 -7.42 -6.35
CA ARG A 13 -1.86 -8.00 -5.74
C ARG A 13 -3.11 -7.24 -6.16
N LEU A 14 -4.20 -7.94 -6.48
CA LEU A 14 -5.47 -7.28 -6.79
C LEU A 14 -6.11 -6.79 -5.49
N CYS A 15 -6.55 -5.54 -5.49
CA CYS A 15 -7.17 -4.93 -4.33
C CYS A 15 -8.34 -4.02 -4.71
N GLN A 16 -9.18 -3.75 -3.73
CA GLN A 16 -10.25 -2.79 -3.77
C GLN A 16 -9.98 -1.67 -2.75
N VAL A 17 -10.20 -0.43 -3.17
CA VAL A 17 -10.11 0.76 -2.33
C VAL A 17 -11.41 1.54 -2.52
N GLY A 18 -12.27 1.53 -1.50
CA GLY A 18 -13.64 2.00 -1.63
C GLY A 18 -14.40 1.22 -2.72
N GLU A 19 -14.86 1.92 -3.76
CA GLU A 19 -15.57 1.32 -4.90
C GLU A 19 -14.67 1.02 -6.11
N LYS A 20 -13.37 1.32 -6.02
CA LYS A 20 -12.43 1.16 -7.15
C LYS A 20 -11.55 -0.07 -6.98
N LEU A 21 -11.41 -0.84 -8.05
CA LEU A 21 -10.40 -1.89 -8.17
C LEU A 21 -9.06 -1.32 -8.63
N GLY A 22 -7.97 -1.87 -8.11
CA GLY A 22 -6.61 -1.50 -8.48
C GLY A 22 -5.60 -2.60 -8.16
N TYR A 23 -4.37 -2.40 -8.64
CA TYR A 23 -3.23 -3.25 -8.35
C TYR A 23 -2.36 -2.63 -7.26
N PHE A 24 -2.19 -3.34 -6.16
CA PHE A 24 -1.21 -3.02 -5.14
C PHE A 24 0.19 -3.35 -5.66
N HIS A 25 1.07 -2.35 -5.63
CA HIS A 25 2.45 -2.47 -6.06
C HIS A 25 3.42 -2.65 -4.91
N ALA A 26 3.38 -1.75 -3.93
CA ALA A 26 4.33 -1.74 -2.83
C ALA A 26 3.87 -0.87 -1.65
N TRP A 27 4.51 -1.08 -0.49
CA TRP A 27 4.47 -0.16 0.62
C TRP A 27 5.52 0.93 0.46
N GLU A 28 5.15 2.17 0.75
CA GLU A 28 6.04 3.31 0.79
C GLU A 28 6.13 3.85 2.21
N HIS A 29 7.35 3.99 2.71
CA HIS A 29 7.63 4.72 3.94
C HIS A 29 7.82 6.20 3.61
N TYR A 30 6.78 7.00 3.83
CA TYR A 30 6.82 8.43 3.57
C TYR A 30 7.21 9.20 4.82
N SER A 31 8.17 10.10 4.69
CA SER A 31 8.57 11.01 5.76
C SER A 31 8.81 12.41 5.20
N LYS A 32 8.32 13.43 5.91
CA LYS A 32 8.49 14.84 5.53
C LYS A 32 8.66 15.72 6.78
N PRO A 33 9.66 16.62 6.80
CA PRO A 33 9.75 17.65 7.83
C PRO A 33 8.51 18.55 7.85
N LEU A 34 8.03 18.88 9.05
CA LEU A 34 6.97 19.83 9.30
C LEU A 34 7.53 21.04 10.02
N GLU A 35 7.32 22.22 9.44
CA GLU A 35 7.67 23.49 10.06
C GLU A 35 6.81 23.77 11.30
N ALA A 36 7.34 24.55 12.22
CA ALA A 36 6.59 25.00 13.39
C ALA A 36 5.43 25.92 13.01
N SER A 37 4.38 25.93 13.82
CA SER A 37 3.32 26.93 13.71
C SER A 37 3.88 28.33 13.99
N PRO A 38 3.54 29.35 13.17
CA PRO A 38 4.01 30.71 13.36
C PRO A 38 3.28 31.45 14.51
N LEU A 39 2.23 30.87 15.09
CA LEU A 39 1.44 31.48 16.16
C LEU A 39 2.12 31.31 17.52
N ILE A 40 2.05 32.33 18.38
CA ILE A 40 2.55 32.24 19.77
C ILE A 40 1.79 31.14 20.51
N GLY A 41 2.53 30.16 21.06
CA GLY A 41 1.96 28.97 21.70
C GLY A 41 1.48 27.89 20.73
N GLY A 42 1.79 28.01 19.43
CA GLY A 42 1.43 27.04 18.40
C GLY A 42 2.24 25.74 18.44
N ALA A 43 1.83 24.77 17.61
CA ALA A 43 2.48 23.47 17.52
C ALA A 43 3.97 23.57 17.13
N PRO A 44 4.86 22.79 17.77
CA PRO A 44 6.29 22.79 17.42
C PRO A 44 6.54 22.16 16.05
N ALA A 45 7.74 22.42 15.51
CA ALA A 45 8.24 21.71 14.33
C ALA A 45 8.38 20.21 14.62
N GLY A 46 8.33 19.39 13.59
CA GLY A 46 8.42 17.93 13.73
C GLY A 46 8.63 17.21 12.41
N VAL A 47 8.33 15.92 12.40
CA VAL A 47 8.38 15.08 11.20
C VAL A 47 7.06 14.35 11.06
N PHE A 48 6.42 14.49 9.91
CA PHE A 48 5.33 13.61 9.52
C PHE A 48 5.93 12.34 8.95
N SER A 49 5.61 11.19 9.54
CA SER A 49 6.01 9.87 9.05
C SER A 49 4.79 8.96 8.98
N LYS A 50 4.57 8.33 7.83
CA LYS A 50 3.44 7.43 7.60
C LYS A 50 3.76 6.39 6.53
N MET A 51 3.20 5.19 6.69
CA MET A 51 3.19 4.16 5.66
C MET A 51 2.01 4.37 4.72
N PHE A 52 2.26 4.32 3.41
CA PHE A 52 1.23 4.33 2.37
C PHE A 52 1.36 3.08 1.51
N ALA A 53 0.25 2.65 0.91
CA ALA A 53 0.32 1.76 -0.24
C ALA A 53 0.38 2.55 -1.53
N VAL A 54 1.18 2.07 -2.48
CA VAL A 54 1.15 2.52 -3.87
C VAL A 54 0.20 1.61 -4.62
N VAL A 55 -0.93 2.17 -5.07
CA VAL A 55 -1.98 1.44 -5.79
C VAL A 55 -2.17 2.07 -7.17
N GLU A 56 -2.16 1.22 -8.20
CA GLU A 56 -2.49 1.58 -9.57
C GLU A 56 -3.95 1.32 -9.86
N PHE A 57 -4.65 2.35 -10.30
CA PHE A 57 -6.01 2.28 -10.80
C PHE A 57 -6.02 2.56 -12.30
N SER A 58 -7.14 2.32 -12.98
CA SER A 58 -7.29 2.61 -14.41
C SER A 58 -7.08 4.08 -14.77
N ASP A 59 -7.25 4.99 -13.82
CA ASP A 59 -7.06 6.44 -13.96
C ASP A 59 -5.71 6.94 -13.41
N GLY A 60 -4.82 6.04 -12.96
CA GLY A 60 -3.46 6.35 -12.53
C GLY A 60 -3.07 5.80 -11.15
N VAL A 61 -1.83 6.10 -10.75
CA VAL A 61 -1.21 5.60 -9.51
C VAL A 61 -1.37 6.61 -8.38
N ARG A 62 -1.72 6.14 -7.18
CA ARG A 62 -1.92 6.98 -5.99
C ARG A 62 -1.38 6.33 -4.72
N ARG A 63 -1.09 7.18 -3.72
CA ARG A 63 -0.90 6.76 -2.33
C ARG A 63 -2.25 6.53 -1.67
N VAL A 64 -2.43 5.36 -1.05
CA VAL A 64 -3.64 4.96 -0.33
C VAL A 64 -3.29 4.66 1.13
N ASP A 65 -4.18 4.97 2.06
CA ASP A 65 -4.01 4.56 3.45
C ASP A 65 -4.05 3.03 3.56
N PRO A 66 -3.12 2.38 4.28
CA PRO A 66 -3.12 0.93 4.41
C PRO A 66 -4.45 0.33 4.90
N SER A 67 -5.19 1.05 5.73
CA SER A 67 -6.46 0.59 6.30
C SER A 67 -7.64 0.63 5.33
N GLU A 68 -7.51 1.31 4.19
CA GLU A 68 -8.55 1.40 3.15
C GLU A 68 -8.48 0.27 2.11
N ILE A 69 -7.46 -0.59 2.19
CA ILE A 69 -7.17 -1.61 1.19
C ILE A 69 -7.81 -2.93 1.59
N VAL A 70 -8.59 -3.49 0.67
CA VAL A 70 -9.11 -4.85 0.77
C VAL A 70 -8.51 -5.66 -0.37
N PHE A 71 -7.65 -6.62 -0.05
CA PHE A 71 -7.16 -7.56 -1.05
C PHE A 71 -8.31 -8.48 -1.50
N CYS A 72 -8.43 -8.69 -2.80
CA CYS A 72 -9.49 -9.50 -3.40
C CYS A 72 -8.94 -10.44 -4.47
N ASP A 73 -7.69 -10.88 -4.28
CA ASP A 73 -7.03 -11.92 -5.07
C ASP A 73 -7.17 -13.31 -4.44
N GLU A 74 -6.75 -14.33 -5.18
CA GLU A 74 -6.74 -15.74 -4.76
C GLU A 74 -6.03 -15.94 -3.41
N GLU A 75 -4.98 -15.17 -3.14
CA GLU A 75 -4.21 -15.26 -1.90
C GLU A 75 -5.04 -14.79 -0.69
N ASN A 76 -5.88 -13.77 -0.86
CA ASN A 76 -6.83 -13.35 0.15
C ASN A 76 -8.03 -14.31 0.29
N GLU A 77 -8.47 -14.94 -0.80
CA GLU A 77 -9.50 -15.99 -0.76
C GLU A 77 -9.03 -17.19 0.07
N ILE A 78 -7.79 -17.65 -0.13
CA ILE A 78 -7.19 -18.74 0.65
C ILE A 78 -7.13 -18.35 2.14
N LEU A 79 -6.68 -17.13 2.47
CA LEU A 79 -6.67 -16.63 3.84
C LEU A 79 -8.08 -16.69 4.47
N SER A 80 -9.09 -16.26 3.72
CA SER A 80 -10.48 -16.25 4.17
C SER A 80 -11.03 -17.67 4.43
N GLU A 81 -10.67 -18.65 3.60
CA GLU A 81 -11.03 -20.06 3.83
C GLU A 81 -10.34 -20.65 5.06
N MET A 82 -9.06 -20.32 5.27
CA MET A 82 -8.33 -20.75 6.48
C MET A 82 -8.95 -20.21 7.76
N GLU A 83 -9.45 -18.97 7.75
CA GLU A 83 -10.17 -18.39 8.89
C GLU A 83 -11.50 -19.09 9.18
N LYS A 84 -12.22 -19.54 8.14
CA LYS A 84 -13.46 -20.32 8.31
C LYS A 84 -13.20 -21.67 8.95
N MET A 85 -12.13 -22.38 8.54
CA MET A 85 -11.78 -23.69 9.11
C MET A 85 -11.36 -23.64 10.58
N ARG A 86 -10.99 -22.46 11.10
CA ARG A 86 -10.64 -22.27 12.51
C ARG A 86 -11.86 -22.17 13.44
N LYS A 87 -13.05 -21.89 12.90
CA LYS A 87 -14.30 -21.76 13.66
C LYS A 87 -14.98 -23.11 13.84
#